data_AF-A0A6N0HU43-F1
#
_entry.id   AF-A0A6N0HU43-F1
#
_cell.length_a   1.000
_cell.length_b   1.000
_cell.length_c   1.000
_cell.angle_alpha   90.00
_cell.angle_beta   90.00
_cell.angle_gamma   90.00
#
_symmetry.space_group_name_H-M   'P 1'
#
loop_
_entity.id
_entity.type
_entity.pdbx_description
1 polymer ?
#
loop_
_entity_poly.entity_id
_entity_poly.type
_entity_poly.pdbx_seq_one_letter_code
_entity_poly.pdbx_strand_id
1 'polypeptide(L)'
;MTRSGERIQIRWNNSTVVDENDAVRYIISTGTDITEIHDIGRALEQSEERLRQITDNIDEVFWMMSPELSEVIYVSPAYEQVWQRSCESLLQNASDWIESVHVDDVGWVRNFTITTGGMGSLI
;
A
#
# COMPACT_ATOMS: atom_id res chain seq x y z
N MET A 1 -11.45 -14.66 27.07
CA MET A 1 -10.51 -15.80 27.22
C MET A 1 -11.23 -17.02 26.69
N THR A 2 -10.63 -17.68 25.70
CA THR A 2 -11.14 -18.96 25.20
C THR A 2 -10.95 -20.05 26.26
N ARG A 3 -11.56 -21.22 26.05
CA ARG A 3 -11.35 -22.41 26.91
C ARG A 3 -9.88 -22.85 26.97
N SER A 4 -9.04 -22.45 26.01
CA SER A 4 -7.59 -22.69 25.97
C SER A 4 -6.75 -21.62 26.70
N GLY A 5 -7.36 -20.59 27.29
CA GLY A 5 -6.64 -19.51 27.98
C GLY A 5 -6.12 -18.40 27.06
N GLU A 6 -6.40 -18.49 25.76
CA GLU A 6 -5.96 -17.53 24.76
C GLU A 6 -6.83 -16.26 24.80
N ARG A 7 -6.18 -15.11 24.63
CA ARG A 7 -6.84 -13.81 24.46
C ARG A 7 -7.11 -13.58 22.98
N ILE A 8 -8.31 -13.94 22.56
CA ILE A 8 -8.84 -13.54 21.25
C ILE A 8 -9.52 -12.17 21.36
N GLN A 9 -9.36 -11.35 20.33
CA GLN A 9 -10.10 -10.11 20.19
C GLN A 9 -11.47 -10.40 19.60
N ILE A 10 -12.53 -10.04 20.33
CA ILE A 10 -13.90 -10.17 19.85
C ILE A 10 -14.46 -8.80 19.54
N ARG A 11 -14.96 -8.64 18.33
CA ARG A 11 -15.87 -7.56 17.99
C ARG A 11 -17.27 -7.96 18.43
N TRP A 12 -17.88 -7.15 19.29
CA TRP A 12 -19.24 -7.35 19.77
C TRP A 12 -20.21 -6.44 19.03
N ASN A 13 -21.29 -7.03 18.50
CA ASN A 13 -22.44 -6.29 18.02
C ASN A 13 -23.68 -6.75 18.80
N ASN A 14 -24.41 -5.80 19.38
CA ASN A 14 -25.65 -6.05 20.08
C ASN A 14 -26.79 -5.33 19.34
N SER A 15 -27.78 -6.10 18.91
CA SER A 15 -29.01 -5.60 18.34
C SER A 15 -30.18 -5.94 19.26
N THR A 16 -30.94 -4.94 19.66
CA THR A 16 -32.16 -5.10 20.45
C THR A 16 -33.35 -5.27 19.52
N VAL A 17 -34.11 -6.35 19.72
CA VAL A 17 -35.39 -6.56 19.06
C VAL A 17 -36.48 -6.11 20.04
N VAL A 18 -37.18 -5.05 19.65
CA VAL A 18 -38.32 -4.49 20.39
C VAL A 18 -39.63 -5.07 19.86
N ASP A 19 -40.66 -5.10 20.71
CA ASP A 19 -42.02 -5.47 20.31
C ASP A 19 -42.84 -4.27 19.78
N GLU A 20 -44.11 -4.50 19.49
CA GLU A 20 -45.04 -3.49 18.95
C GLU A 20 -45.31 -2.33 19.93
N ASN A 21 -44.96 -2.48 21.22
CA ASN A 21 -45.10 -1.47 22.27
C ASN A 21 -43.75 -0.82 22.63
N ASP A 22 -42.72 -0.98 21.79
CA ASP A 22 -41.36 -0.48 22.01
C ASP A 22 -40.66 -1.09 23.24
N ALA A 23 -41.20 -2.22 23.76
CA ALA A 23 -40.59 -2.95 24.86
C ALA A 23 -39.53 -3.92 24.35
N VAL A 24 -38.37 -3.96 25.00
CA VAL A 24 -37.28 -4.88 24.62
C VAL A 24 -37.72 -6.32 24.83
N ARG A 25 -37.80 -7.08 23.73
CA ARG A 25 -38.23 -8.48 23.74
C ARG A 25 -37.05 -9.44 23.75
N TYR A 26 -36.03 -9.14 22.95
CA TYR A 26 -34.79 -9.93 22.86
C TYR A 26 -33.58 -9.04 22.62
N ILE A 27 -32.42 -9.48 23.11
CA ILE A 27 -31.12 -8.94 22.72
C ILE A 27 -30.41 -10.01 21.92
N ILE A 28 -30.04 -9.69 20.68
CA ILE A 28 -29.21 -10.53 19.84
C ILE A 28 -27.79 -9.98 19.93
N SER A 29 -26.90 -10.78 20.48
CA SER A 29 -25.47 -10.49 20.54
C SER A 29 -24.73 -11.40 19.58
N THR A 30 -23.94 -10.81 18.68
CA THR A 30 -22.99 -11.54 17.84
C THR A 30 -21.57 -11.15 18.24
N GLY A 31 -20.72 -12.17 18.44
CA GLY A 31 -19.29 -12.01 18.70
C GLY A 31 -18.51 -12.56 17.52
N THR A 32 -17.74 -11.71 16.85
CA THR A 32 -16.84 -12.13 15.76
C THR A 32 -15.41 -12.06 16.26
N ASP A 33 -14.67 -13.16 16.15
CA ASP A 33 -13.22 -13.16 16.35
C ASP A 33 -12.56 -12.35 15.24
N ILE A 34 -11.78 -11.35 15.64
CA ILE A 34 -11.08 -10.42 14.75
C ILE A 34 -9.57 -10.48 14.94
N THR A 35 -9.08 -11.47 15.69
CA THR A 35 -7.65 -11.63 15.99
C THR A 35 -6.85 -11.77 14.70
N GLU A 36 -7.29 -12.64 13.78
CA GLU A 36 -6.64 -12.88 12.50
C GLU A 36 -6.53 -11.62 11.63
N ILE A 37 -7.60 -10.81 11.54
CA ILE A 37 -7.60 -9.57 10.76
C ILE A 37 -6.56 -8.58 11.31
N HIS A 38 -6.46 -8.45 12.62
CA HIS A 38 -5.51 -7.54 13.25
C HIS A 38 -4.07 -8.05 13.13
N ASP A 39 -3.85 -9.36 13.20
CA ASP A 39 -2.53 -9.95 13.02
C ASP A 39 -2.02 -9.77 11.59
N ILE A 40 -2.88 -9.99 10.59
CA ILE A 40 -2.56 -9.71 9.18
C ILE A 40 -2.25 -8.22 9.00
N GLY A 41 -3.07 -7.32 9.54
CA GLY A 41 -2.83 -5.88 9.45
C GLY A 41 -1.49 -5.46 10.07
N ARG A 42 -1.17 -5.94 11.27
CA ARG A 42 0.11 -5.65 11.93
C ARG A 42 1.31 -6.22 11.19
N ALA A 43 1.18 -7.43 10.65
CA ALA A 43 2.24 -8.04 9.86
C ALA A 43 2.51 -7.24 8.57
N LEU A 44 1.45 -6.74 7.92
CA LEU A 44 1.55 -5.85 6.76
C LEU A 44 2.26 -4.54 7.11
N GLU A 45 1.79 -3.83 8.15
CA GLU A 45 2.41 -2.57 8.61
C GLU A 45 3.89 -2.75 8.96
N GLN A 46 4.26 -3.84 9.65
CA GLN A 46 5.65 -4.14 9.97
C GLN A 46 6.49 -4.45 8.72
N SER A 47 5.91 -5.10 7.72
CA SER A 47 6.60 -5.37 6.45
C SER A 47 6.83 -4.07 5.68
N GLU A 48 5.80 -3.21 5.58
CA GLU A 48 5.90 -1.90 4.93
C GLU A 48 6.93 -0.99 5.61
N GLU A 49 6.94 -0.94 6.94
CA GLU A 49 7.92 -0.16 7.69
C GLU A 49 9.36 -0.67 7.46
N ARG A 50 9.56 -2.00 7.42
CA ARG A 50 10.87 -2.57 7.11
C ARG A 50 11.31 -2.24 5.69
N LEU A 51 10.40 -2.31 4.72
CA LEU A 51 10.69 -1.94 3.34
C LEU A 51 11.10 -0.47 3.25
N ARG A 52 10.34 0.43 3.90
CA ARG A 52 10.67 1.86 3.99
C ARG A 52 12.04 2.09 4.64
N GLN A 53 12.36 1.42 5.74
CA GLN A 53 13.67 1.56 6.38
C GLN A 53 14.83 1.12 5.48
N ILE A 54 14.62 0.11 4.63
CA ILE A 54 15.64 -0.34 3.66
C ILE A 54 15.79 0.72 2.56
N THR A 55 14.70 1.18 1.97
CA THR A 55 14.74 2.10 0.82
C THR A 55 15.11 3.54 1.18
N ASP A 56 14.80 3.99 2.40
CA ASP A 56 15.12 5.35 2.84
C ASP A 56 16.62 5.55 3.18
N ASN A 57 17.35 4.46 3.44
CA ASN A 57 18.76 4.50 3.84
C ASN A 57 19.75 4.15 2.70
N ILE A 58 19.26 3.87 1.50
CA ILE A 58 20.09 3.55 0.33
C ILE A 58 19.97 4.71 -0.66
N ASP A 59 21.08 5.16 -1.23
CA ASP A 59 21.11 6.25 -2.21
C ASP A 59 20.59 5.82 -3.61
N GLU A 60 20.08 4.59 -3.73
CA GLU A 60 19.50 4.03 -4.95
C GLU A 60 18.01 4.33 -5.02
N VAL A 61 17.55 4.68 -6.21
CA VAL A 61 16.14 5.02 -6.43
C VAL A 61 15.35 3.76 -6.73
N PHE A 62 14.42 3.44 -5.82
CA PHE A 62 13.43 2.40 -5.99
C PHE A 62 12.08 3.00 -6.35
N TRP A 63 11.42 2.44 -7.36
CA TRP A 63 10.03 2.74 -7.66
C TRP A 63 9.25 1.47 -7.97
N MET A 64 7.94 1.52 -7.76
CA MET A 64 6.99 0.51 -8.19
C MET A 64 5.92 1.18 -9.03
N MET A 65 5.48 0.53 -10.11
CA MET A 65 4.53 1.08 -11.06
C MET A 65 3.41 0.05 -11.31
N SER A 66 2.25 0.53 -11.76
CA SER A 66 1.18 -0.36 -12.23
C SER A 66 1.69 -1.23 -13.40
N PRO A 67 1.12 -2.44 -13.60
CA PRO A 67 1.48 -3.28 -14.75
C PRO A 67 1.32 -2.57 -16.10
N GLU A 68 0.36 -1.66 -16.20
CA GLU A 68 0.08 -0.83 -17.37
C GLU A 68 1.05 0.36 -17.53
N LEU A 69 1.99 0.54 -16.58
CA LEU A 69 2.99 1.60 -16.53
C LEU A 69 2.38 3.02 -16.52
N SER A 70 1.13 3.14 -16.06
CA SER A 70 0.37 4.39 -16.07
C SER A 70 0.42 5.14 -14.74
N GLU A 71 0.73 4.44 -13.65
CA GLU A 71 0.70 4.97 -12.29
C GLU A 71 1.93 4.51 -11.53
N VAL A 72 2.53 5.41 -10.75
CA VAL A 72 3.59 5.06 -9.81
C VAL A 72 2.94 4.75 -8.47
N ILE A 73 3.13 3.52 -8.00
CA ILE A 73 2.57 2.99 -6.74
C ILE A 73 3.45 3.40 -5.56
N TYR A 74 4.76 3.47 -5.77
CA TYR A 74 5.74 3.82 -4.75
C TYR A 74 6.98 4.41 -5.39
N VAL A 75 7.62 5.36 -4.71
CA VAL A 75 8.95 5.87 -5.05
C VAL A 75 9.71 6.19 -3.76
N SER A 76 10.97 5.78 -3.67
CA SER A 76 11.84 6.04 -2.52
C SER A 76 12.28 7.52 -2.47
N PRO A 77 12.53 8.11 -1.28
CA PRO A 77 12.99 9.49 -1.15
C PRO A 77 14.29 9.83 -1.90
N ALA A 78 15.15 8.83 -2.17
CA ALA A 78 16.35 8.99 -2.98
C ALA A 78 16.06 9.57 -4.38
N TYR A 79 14.84 9.39 -4.91
CA TYR A 79 14.40 9.99 -6.18
C TYR A 79 14.58 11.50 -6.18
N GLU A 80 14.23 12.17 -5.08
CA GLU A 80 14.32 13.63 -5.02
C GLU A 80 15.76 14.11 -5.10
N GLN A 81 16.71 13.32 -4.60
CA GLN A 81 18.12 13.65 -4.63
C GLN A 81 18.71 13.46 -6.03
N VAL A 82 18.37 12.36 -6.70
CA VAL A 82 18.93 12.03 -8.03
C VAL A 82 18.26 12.84 -9.14
N TRP A 83 16.93 12.97 -9.11
CA TRP A 83 16.16 13.66 -10.14
C TRP A 83 15.89 15.13 -9.84
N GLN A 84 16.18 15.62 -8.63
CA GLN A 84 15.92 17.01 -8.22
C GLN A 84 14.45 17.44 -8.41
N ARG A 85 13.54 16.47 -8.26
CA ARG A 85 12.09 16.59 -8.42
C ARG A 85 11.40 15.87 -7.27
N SER A 86 10.25 16.36 -6.82
CA SER A 86 9.59 15.71 -5.68
C SER A 86 9.02 14.34 -6.04
N CYS A 87 9.04 13.42 -5.09
CA CYS A 87 8.36 12.13 -5.21
C CYS A 87 6.87 12.32 -5.52
N GLU A 88 6.26 13.35 -4.93
CA GLU A 88 4.86 13.70 -5.16
C GLU A 88 4.56 14.02 -6.63
N SER A 89 5.47 14.71 -7.35
CA SER A 89 5.26 15.02 -8.76
C SER A 89 5.17 13.73 -9.59
N LEU A 90 6.09 12.79 -9.33
CA LEU A 90 6.13 11.50 -10.01
C LEU A 90 4.91 10.62 -9.69
N LEU A 91 4.42 10.67 -8.45
CA LEU A 91 3.19 9.97 -8.06
C LEU A 91 1.95 10.54 -8.76
N GLN A 92 1.90 11.87 -8.97
CA GLN A 92 0.81 12.53 -9.68
C GLN A 92 0.88 12.31 -11.19
N ASN A 93 2.09 12.24 -11.76
CA ASN A 93 2.32 12.01 -13.18
C ASN A 93 3.49 11.04 -13.39
N ALA A 94 3.15 9.78 -13.66
CA ALA A 94 4.12 8.71 -13.90
C ALA A 94 5.06 8.96 -15.09
N SER A 95 4.75 9.92 -15.97
CA SER A 95 5.61 10.30 -17.10
C SER A 95 6.58 11.43 -16.79
N ASP A 96 6.53 12.05 -15.61
CA ASP A 96 7.37 13.20 -15.25
C ASP A 96 8.87 12.90 -15.40
N TRP A 97 9.30 11.67 -15.10
CA TRP A 97 10.72 11.30 -15.21
C TRP A 97 11.22 11.35 -16.67
N ILE A 98 10.35 11.18 -17.67
CA ILE A 98 10.72 11.22 -19.10
C ILE A 98 11.23 12.61 -19.49
N GLU A 99 10.76 13.67 -18.82
CA GLU A 99 11.24 15.03 -19.08
C GLU A 99 12.71 15.25 -18.66
N SER A 100 13.24 14.39 -17.78
CA SER A 100 14.67 14.41 -17.43
C SER A 100 15.55 13.68 -18.45
N VAL A 101 14.96 12.91 -19.37
CA VAL A 101 15.70 12.19 -20.40
C VAL A 101 16.16 13.18 -21.47
N HIS A 102 17.42 13.06 -21.89
CA HIS A 102 17.97 13.90 -22.96
C HIS A 102 17.13 13.78 -24.24
N VAL A 103 16.87 14.89 -24.93
CA VAL A 103 15.94 14.95 -26.08
C VAL A 103 16.24 13.92 -27.18
N ASP A 104 17.52 13.64 -27.39
CA ASP A 104 17.98 12.66 -28.38
C ASP A 104 17.62 11.21 -27.99
N ASP A 105 17.47 10.93 -26.70
CA ASP A 105 17.20 9.60 -26.14
C ASP A 105 15.71 9.39 -25.83
N VAL A 106 14.90 10.45 -25.75
CA VAL A 106 13.46 10.36 -25.43
C VAL A 106 12.71 9.40 -26.37
N GLY A 107 13.03 9.43 -27.65
CA GLY A 107 12.39 8.55 -28.65
C GLY A 107 12.70 7.06 -28.41
N TRP A 108 13.95 6.75 -28.07
CA TRP A 108 14.37 5.40 -27.75
C TRP A 108 13.75 4.91 -26.44
N VAL A 109 13.80 5.73 -25.39
CA VAL A 109 13.24 5.41 -24.08
C VAL A 109 11.73 5.17 -24.16
N ARG A 110 10.97 6.03 -24.85
CA ARG A 110 9.51 5.83 -25.01
C ARG A 110 9.16 4.53 -25.72
N ASN A 111 9.90 4.20 -26.78
CA ASN A 111 9.66 2.96 -27.53
C ASN A 111 10.01 1.72 -26.70
N PHE A 112 11.06 1.80 -25.89
CA PHE A 112 11.48 0.74 -24.99
C PHE A 112 10.46 0.51 -23.85
N THR A 113 9.96 1.58 -23.21
CA THR A 113 8.98 1.49 -22.11
C THR A 113 7.66 0.83 -22.56
N ILE A 114 7.20 1.09 -23.78
CA ILE A 114 5.97 0.49 -24.33
C ILE A 114 6.19 -0.98 -24.72
N THR A 115 7.41 -1.36 -25.11
CA THR A 115 7.70 -2.69 -25.65
C THR A 115 8.09 -3.71 -24.57
N THR A 116 8.74 -3.29 -23.49
CA THR A 116 9.40 -4.22 -22.55
C THR A 116 8.64 -4.49 -21.26
N GLY A 117 7.60 -3.73 -20.89
CA GLY A 117 6.76 -4.08 -19.73
C GLY A 117 7.56 -4.40 -18.46
N GLY A 118 8.27 -3.41 -17.92
CA GLY A 118 8.98 -3.52 -16.65
C GLY A 118 10.46 -3.90 -16.77
N MET A 119 11.34 -2.93 -16.60
CA MET A 119 12.72 -3.20 -16.16
C MET A 119 12.85 -2.75 -14.71
N GLY A 120 12.53 -3.69 -13.81
CA GLY A 120 13.26 -3.78 -12.55
C GLY A 120 14.60 -4.47 -12.83
N SER A 121 15.66 -3.93 -12.22
CA SER A 121 17.03 -4.45 -12.22
C SER A 121 17.86 -4.20 -13.50
N LEU A 122 18.51 -3.04 -13.53
CA LEU A 122 19.88 -2.92 -14.02
C LEU A 122 20.74 -2.28 -12.93
N ILE A 123 20.98 -3.04 -11.86
CA ILE A 123 22.25 -3.11 -11.13
C ILE A 123 22.37 -4.53 -10.57
#